data_AF-A0A8S0TEU2-F1
#
_entry.id   AF-A0A8S0TEU2-F1
#
_cell.length_a   1.000
_cell.length_b   1.000
_cell.length_c   1.000
_cell.angle_alpha   90.00
_cell.angle_beta   90.00
_cell.angle_gamma   90.00
#
_symmetry.space_group_name_H-M   'P 1'
#
loop_
_entity.id
_entity.type
_entity.pdbx_description
1 polymer ?
#
loop_
_entity_poly.entity_id
_entity_poly.type
_entity_poly.pdbx_seq_one_letter_code
_entity_poly.pdbx_strand_id
1 'polypeptide(L)'
;MVSGGMNQQRSQIVDAVEIARIIGAALVMPILQVNVIWGDESEFSDIFDFDHFKNVLANDVRIASSLPSSHLMTRPIKEKRTPLMFLQVDSLSLS
;
A
#
# COMPACT_ATOMS: atom_id res chain seq x y z
N MET A 1 -8.71 -10.11 -12.60
CA MET A 1 -7.77 -8.97 -12.64
C MET A 1 -7.02 -8.98 -11.31
N VAL A 2 -5.69 -9.05 -11.32
CA VAL A 2 -4.90 -9.05 -10.07
C VAL A 2 -4.85 -7.61 -9.53
N SER A 3 -5.37 -7.39 -8.33
CA SER A 3 -5.29 -6.12 -7.61
C SER A 3 -3.99 -6.04 -6.80
N GLY A 4 -3.44 -4.83 -6.62
CA GLY A 4 -2.31 -4.57 -5.73
C GLY A 4 -0.92 -4.66 -6.39
N GLY A 5 -0.83 -4.75 -7.72
CA GLY A 5 0.45 -4.67 -8.43
C GLY A 5 1.10 -3.29 -8.31
N MET A 6 2.43 -3.20 -8.42
CA MET A 6 3.19 -1.94 -8.21
C MET A 6 2.63 -0.75 -8.99
N ASN A 7 2.28 -0.93 -10.27
CA ASN A 7 1.75 0.17 -11.08
C ASN A 7 0.41 0.71 -10.54
N GLN A 8 -0.43 -0.13 -9.94
CA GLN A 8 -1.67 0.32 -9.29
C GLN A 8 -1.35 1.11 -8.01
N GLN A 9 -0.37 0.67 -7.23
CA GLN A 9 0.05 1.39 -6.02
C GLN A 9 0.66 2.76 -6.35
N ARG A 10 1.42 2.85 -7.45
CA ARG A 10 1.94 4.13 -7.96
C ARG A 10 0.81 5.10 -8.29
N SER A 11 -0.22 4.65 -9.01
CA SER A 11 -1.40 5.48 -9.29
C SER A 11 -2.09 5.94 -7.99
N GLN A 12 -2.25 5.05 -7.00
CA GLN A 12 -2.86 5.42 -5.72
C GLN A 12 -2.05 6.47 -4.94
N ILE A 13 -0.72 6.41 -4.98
CA ILE A 13 0.14 7.43 -4.37
C ILE A 13 -0.06 8.78 -5.07
N VAL A 14 -0.09 8.80 -6.40
CA VAL A 14 -0.32 10.03 -7.18
C VAL A 14 -1.68 10.65 -6.85
N ASP A 15 -2.74 9.84 -6.80
CA ASP A 15 -4.08 10.30 -6.44
C ASP A 15 -4.11 10.91 -5.03
N ALA A 16 -3.45 10.28 -4.06
CA ALA A 16 -3.39 10.78 -2.68
C ALA A 16 -2.64 12.12 -2.57
N VAL A 17 -1.55 12.30 -3.34
CA VAL A 17 -0.81 13.58 -3.41
C VAL A 17 -1.70 14.68 -3.97
N GLU A 18 -2.41 14.42 -5.07
CA GLU A 18 -3.27 15.41 -5.70
C GLU A 18 -4.46 15.78 -4.82
N ILE A 19 -5.09 14.80 -4.17
CA ILE A 19 -6.17 15.04 -3.22
C ILE A 19 -5.68 15.89 -2.04
N ALA A 20 -4.53 15.55 -1.45
CA ALA A 20 -3.96 16.30 -0.33
C ALA A 20 -3.66 17.77 -0.71
N ARG A 21 -3.14 17.99 -1.92
CA ARG A 21 -2.93 19.33 -2.49
C ARG A 21 -4.24 20.10 -2.62
N ILE A 22 -5.26 19.49 -3.23
CA ILE A 22 -6.56 20.12 -3.48
C ILE A 22 -7.24 20.56 -2.17
N ILE A 23 -7.18 19.73 -1.13
CA ILE A 23 -7.87 20.01 0.15
C ILE A 23 -6.97 20.73 1.18
N GLY A 24 -5.70 21.00 0.84
CA GLY A 24 -4.74 21.62 1.76
C GLY A 24 -4.39 20.77 2.99
N ALA A 25 -4.49 19.44 2.88
CA ALA A 25 -4.20 18.51 3.97
C ALA A 25 -2.73 18.09 3.97
N ALA A 26 -2.29 17.56 5.12
CA ALA A 26 -1.01 16.86 5.19
C ALA A 26 -1.17 15.44 4.65
N LEU A 27 -0.20 15.00 3.85
CA LEU A 27 -0.07 13.61 3.41
C LEU A 27 0.87 12.89 4.39
N VAL A 28 0.37 11.83 5.02
CA VAL A 28 1.25 10.92 5.77
C VAL A 28 2.00 10.04 4.78
N MET A 29 3.25 9.71 5.08
CA MET A 29 4.09 8.90 4.21
C MET A 29 3.35 7.64 3.73
N PRO A 30 3.30 7.39 2.40
CA PRO A 30 2.68 6.18 1.86
C PRO A 30 3.43 4.93 2.30
N ILE A 31 2.67 3.86 2.55
CA ILE A 31 3.20 2.52 2.82
C ILE A 31 2.76 1.63 1.66
N LEU A 32 3.71 0.88 1.08
CA LEU A 32 3.40 -0.06 0.01
C LEU A 32 2.72 -1.30 0.58
N GLN A 33 1.76 -1.82 -0.17
CA GLN A 33 1.10 -3.07 0.18
C GLN A 33 1.91 -4.24 -0.36
N VAL A 34 2.24 -5.20 0.52
CA VAL A 34 2.88 -6.45 0.13
C VAL A 34 2.00 -7.19 -0.86
N ASN A 35 2.56 -7.57 -2.01
CA ASN A 35 1.83 -8.33 -3.00
C ASN A 35 2.11 -9.83 -2.86
N VAL A 36 1.21 -10.53 -2.18
CA VAL A 36 1.31 -11.97 -1.88
C VAL A 36 1.39 -12.86 -3.13
N ILE A 37 0.89 -12.39 -4.28
CA ILE A 37 0.93 -13.17 -5.54
C ILE A 37 2.33 -13.17 -6.15
N TRP A 38 3.06 -12.06 -6.01
CA TRP A 38 4.39 -11.89 -6.60
C TRP A 38 5.52 -12.01 -5.55
N GLY A 39 5.17 -12.21 -4.27
CA GLY A 39 6.12 -12.31 -3.17
C GLY A 39 6.96 -11.04 -2.95
N ASP A 40 6.44 -9.90 -3.40
CA ASP A 40 7.17 -8.63 -3.33
C ASP A 40 6.95 -8.00 -1.95
N GLU A 41 8.01 -8.06 -1.14
CA GLU A 41 8.11 -7.50 0.21
C GLU A 41 8.80 -6.12 0.22
N SER A 42 9.01 -5.50 -0.95
CA SER A 42 9.66 -4.21 -1.06
C SER A 42 8.88 -3.14 -0.27
N GLU A 43 9.58 -2.46 0.63
CA GLU A 43 9.08 -1.30 1.35
C GLU A 43 9.13 -0.06 0.46
N PHE A 44 8.47 1.03 0.87
CA PHE A 44 8.46 2.27 0.09
C PHE A 44 9.88 2.74 -0.27
N SER A 45 10.81 2.67 0.68
CA SER A 45 12.20 3.08 0.52
C SER A 45 13.01 2.22 -0.46
N ASP A 46 12.57 1.00 -0.74
CA ASP A 46 13.24 0.10 -1.68
C ASP A 46 12.95 0.49 -3.14
N ILE A 47 11.86 1.24 -3.36
CA ILE A 47 11.39 1.65 -4.68
C ILE A 47 11.52 3.16 -4.90
N PHE A 48 11.37 3.94 -3.83
CA PHE A 48 11.33 5.40 -3.88
C PHE A 48 12.32 6.03 -2.90
N ASP A 49 13.01 7.06 -3.38
CA ASP A 49 13.83 7.92 -2.53
C ASP A 49 12.92 8.83 -1.68
N PHE A 50 12.94 8.59 -0.37
CA PHE A 50 12.15 9.30 0.62
C PHE A 50 12.46 10.81 0.66
N ASP A 51 13.73 11.17 0.60
CA ASP A 51 14.16 12.57 0.70
C ASP A 51 13.84 13.31 -0.59
N HIS A 52 14.07 12.66 -1.74
CA HIS A 52 13.65 13.21 -3.02
C HIS A 52 12.13 13.44 -3.06
N PHE A 53 11.33 12.48 -2.61
CA PHE A 53 9.87 12.58 -2.59
C PHE A 53 9.37 13.77 -1.78
N LYS A 54 9.89 13.95 -0.55
CA LYS A 54 9.58 15.13 0.29
C LYS A 54 10.00 16.43 -0.38
N ASN A 55 11.23 16.47 -0.92
CA ASN A 55 11.80 17.70 -1.46
C ASN A 55 11.04 18.18 -2.70
N VAL A 56 10.64 17.25 -3.58
CA VAL A 56 9.86 17.59 -4.78
C VAL A 56 8.47 18.13 -4.41
N LEU A 57 7.84 17.60 -3.36
CA LEU A 57 6.48 17.98 -2.95
C LEU A 57 6.44 19.11 -1.91
N ALA A 58 7.58 19.60 -1.43
CA ALA A 58 7.66 20.51 -0.28
C ALA A 58 6.87 21.82 -0.45
N ASN A 59 6.71 22.31 -1.68
CA ASN A 59 5.96 23.52 -1.99
C ASN A 59 4.46 23.27 -2.22
N ASP A 60 4.06 22.01 -2.38
CA ASP A 60 2.73 21.63 -2.85
C ASP A 60 1.90 20.94 -1.77
N VAL A 61 2.54 20.04 -0.99
CA VAL A 61 1.86 19.18 -0.01
C VAL A 61 2.75 19.07 1.22
N ARG A 62 2.14 19.21 2.41
CA ARG A 62 2.84 18.97 3.68
C ARG A 62 2.97 17.46 3.89
N ILE A 63 4.19 16.94 3.97
CA ILE A 63 4.43 15.52 4.22
C ILE A 63 4.75 15.28 5.70
N ALA A 64 4.01 14.35 6.32
CA ALA A 64 4.25 13.87 7.67
C ALA A 64 4.82 12.45 7.64
N SER A 65 5.86 12.17 8.41
CA SER A 65 6.51 10.85 8.45
C SER A 65 5.60 9.78 9.07
N SER A 66 4.77 10.17 10.03
CA SER A 66 3.83 9.28 10.72
C SER A 66 2.62 10.05 11.24
N LEU A 67 1.54 9.35 11.57
CA LEU A 67 0.43 9.91 12.33
C LEU A 67 0.89 10.26 13.77
N PRO A 68 0.32 11.30 14.40
CA PRO A 68 0.55 11.57 15.81
C PRO A 68 0.05 10.39 16.66
N SER A 69 0.74 10.09 17.75
CA SER A 69 0.42 8.95 18.64
C SER A 69 -1.02 8.98 19.18
N SER A 70 -1.61 10.17 19.31
CA SER A 70 -3.01 10.38 19.74
C SER A 70 -4.06 9.91 18.72
N HIS A 71 -3.67 9.67 17.47
CA HIS A 71 -4.57 9.31 16.37
C HIS A 71 -4.31 7.90 15.80
N LEU A 72 -3.49 7.10 16.47
CA LEU A 72 -3.26 5.71 16.09
C LEU A 72 -4.48 4.85 16.46
N MET A 73 -5.44 4.77 15.54
CA MET A 73 -6.49 3.75 15.59
C MET A 73 -5.93 2.47 14.98
N THR A 74 -5.54 1.50 15.80
CA THR A 74 -5.23 0.15 15.33
C THR A 74 -6.50 -0.46 14.74
N ARG A 75 -6.60 -0.52 13.41
CA ARG A 75 -7.53 -1.45 12.76
C ARG A 75 -7.01 -2.86 13.04
N PRO A 76 -7.78 -3.76 13.70
CA PRO A 76 -7.38 -5.14 13.77
C PRO A 76 -7.32 -5.69 12.35
N ILE A 77 -6.13 -6.10 11.91
CA ILE A 77 -5.98 -6.87 10.68
C ILE A 77 -6.70 -8.19 10.92
N LYS A 78 -7.92 -8.34 10.40
CA LYS A 78 -8.51 -9.67 10.21
C LYS A 78 -7.72 -10.33 9.08
N GLU A 79 -6.67 -11.06 9.42
CA GLU A 79 -6.04 -12.04 8.54
C GLU A 79 -7.15 -12.94 7.97
N LYS A 80 -7.57 -12.71 6.73
CA LYS A 80 -8.25 -13.74 5.96
C LYS A 80 -7.17 -14.62 5.36
N ARG A 81 -6.67 -15.58 6.14
CA ARG A 81 -5.98 -16.75 5.60
C ARG A 81 -7.01 -17.53 4.81
N THR A 82 -7.04 -17.37 3.49
CA THR A 82 -7.62 -18.39 2.61
C THR A 82 -6.69 -19.58 2.65
N PRO A 83 -7.11 -20.75 3.18
CA PRO A 83 -6.28 -21.95 3.11
C PRO A 83 -6.20 -22.38 1.65
N LEU A 84 -4.97 -22.49 1.12
CA LEU A 84 -4.65 -23.09 -0.18
C LEU A 84 -5.04 -24.59 -0.30
N MET A 85 -5.82 -25.12 0.65
CA MET A 85 -6.14 -26.54 0.77
C MET A 85 -7.36 -26.99 -0.07
N PHE A 86 -8.08 -26.06 -0.72
CA PHE A 86 -9.32 -26.38 -1.46
C PHE A 86 -9.17 -26.53 -2.98
N LEU A 87 -7.96 -26.51 -3.54
CA LEU A 87 -7.77 -26.66 -4.99
C LEU A 87 -7.15 -28.00 -5.42
N GLN A 88 -6.94 -28.95 -4.51
CA GLN A 88 -6.34 -30.25 -4.85
C GLN A 88 -7.31 -31.44 -4.75
N VAL A 89 -8.56 -31.27 -4.30
CA VAL A 89 -9.43 -32.43 -3.98
C VAL A 89 -10.34 -32.85 -5.15
N ASP A 90 -10.52 -32.03 -6.19
CA ASP A 90 -11.54 -32.29 -7.22
C ASP A 90 -10.98 -32.84 -8.56
N SER A 91 -9.74 -33.33 -8.63
CA SER A 91 -9.15 -33.83 -9.89
C SER A 91 -8.90 -35.34 -9.98
N LEU A 92 -9.11 -36.14 -8.93
CA LEU A 92 -8.86 -37.59 -8.99
C LEU A 92 -9.82 -38.39 -8.10
N SER A 93 -11.03 -38.68 -8.63
CA SER A 93 -11.80 -39.92 -8.37
C SER A 93 -13.11 -39.93 -9.17
N LEU A 94 -13.01 -39.91 -10.51
CA LEU A 94 -14.02 -40.49 -11.39
C LEU A 94 -13.37 -41.73 -12.02
N SER A 95 -13.51 -42.86 -11.36
CA SER A 95 -13.44 -44.23 -11.89
C SER A 95 -13.98 -45.19 -10.84
#